data_AF-A0A2S9J759-F1
#
_entry.id   AF-A0A2S9J759-F1
#
_cell.length_a   1.000
_cell.length_b   1.000
_cell.length_c   1.000
_cell.angle_alpha   90.00
_cell.angle_beta   90.00
_cell.angle_gamma   90.00
#
_symmetry.space_group_name_H-M   'P 1'
#
loop_
_entity.id
_entity.type
_entity.pdbx_description
1 polymer ?
#
loop_
_entity_poly.entity_id
_entity_poly.type
_entity_poly.pdbx_seq_one_letter_code
_entity_poly.pdbx_strand_id
1 'polypeptide(L)'
;MPAAGVMYFVNSFPDATSGLTYRLDGNVISNPLNGVPMILEYQKFSGAQLLRPGNRKLTIASYNANQSALVDTTLTIKIDSGYTSFVYGTAEQPIFAMAQDKVVENLGENESGIRFMNMADGVGAVNLLIEGEDEPLYSNRPIETGSSVVEHQAFQAQTSGTYTLKVTDASGNVLATRERRELKKSELISGQRYHSYYTIMLTGKAGDENTPLYIGVVEHR
;
A
#
# COMPACT_ATOMS: atom_id res chain seq x y z
N MET A 1 11.07 -23.65 13.11
CA MET A 1 11.50 -22.72 12.04
C MET A 1 11.43 -21.32 12.63
N PRO A 2 12.41 -20.42 12.39
CA PRO A 2 12.25 -19.03 12.83
C PRO A 2 10.96 -18.48 12.21
N ALA A 3 10.22 -17.69 12.96
CA ALA A 3 8.97 -17.12 12.47
C ALA A 3 9.27 -16.21 11.26
N ALA A 4 8.48 -16.39 10.20
CA ALA A 4 8.65 -15.65 8.96
C ALA A 4 8.30 -14.17 9.16
N GLY A 5 8.90 -13.30 8.35
CA GLY A 5 8.32 -11.98 8.13
C GLY A 5 7.09 -12.11 7.23
N VAL A 6 6.12 -11.21 7.38
CA VAL A 6 4.94 -11.15 6.51
C VAL A 6 5.03 -9.92 5.63
N MET A 7 4.77 -10.06 4.33
CA MET A 7 4.78 -8.92 3.41
C MET A 7 3.56 -8.88 2.50
N TYR A 8 2.93 -7.71 2.41
CA TYR A 8 2.00 -7.35 1.36
C TYR A 8 2.76 -6.64 0.23
N PHE A 9 2.44 -6.99 -1.02
CA PHE A 9 2.95 -6.33 -2.21
C PHE A 9 1.84 -5.51 -2.84
N VAL A 10 2.11 -4.24 -3.15
CA VAL A 10 1.13 -3.32 -3.72
C VAL A 10 1.68 -2.76 -5.03
N ASN A 11 0.91 -2.92 -6.11
CA ASN A 11 1.21 -2.29 -7.39
C ASN A 11 0.43 -0.97 -7.53
N SER A 12 1.12 0.13 -7.23
CA SER A 12 0.68 1.51 -7.49
C SER A 12 1.42 2.11 -8.70
N PHE A 13 2.02 1.27 -9.54
CA PHE A 13 2.84 1.68 -10.68
C PHE A 13 2.00 1.67 -11.97
N PRO A 14 1.57 2.85 -12.46
CA PRO A 14 0.66 2.95 -13.60
C PRO A 14 1.26 2.42 -14.90
N ASP A 15 2.58 2.48 -15.07
CA ASP A 15 3.24 2.12 -16.34
C ASP A 15 3.48 0.61 -16.51
N ALA A 16 3.16 -0.23 -15.51
CA ALA A 16 3.14 -1.68 -15.66
C ALA A 16 1.74 -2.18 -16.03
N THR A 17 1.29 -1.87 -17.25
CA THR A 17 -0.05 -2.23 -17.75
C THR A 17 -0.31 -3.74 -17.80
N SER A 18 0.74 -4.55 -17.99
CA SER A 18 0.71 -6.02 -17.93
C SER A 18 0.87 -6.58 -16.51
N GLY A 19 1.04 -5.72 -15.51
CA GLY A 19 1.33 -6.07 -14.11
C GLY A 19 2.81 -6.24 -13.81
N LEU A 20 3.10 -6.42 -12.52
CA LEU A 20 4.45 -6.60 -11.98
C LEU A 20 4.69 -8.05 -11.59
N THR A 21 5.91 -8.51 -11.84
CA THR A 21 6.44 -9.77 -11.30
C THR A 21 7.50 -9.49 -10.27
N TYR A 22 7.53 -10.32 -9.22
CA TYR A 22 8.43 -10.18 -8.10
C TYR A 22 9.31 -11.42 -8.00
N ARG A 23 10.60 -11.23 -7.78
CA ARG A 23 11.57 -12.29 -7.51
C ARG A 23 12.30 -12.02 -6.22
N LEU A 24 12.40 -13.04 -5.36
CA LEU A 24 13.18 -13.01 -4.15
C LEU A 24 14.34 -14.01 -4.27
N ASP A 25 15.57 -13.54 -4.12
CA ASP A 25 16.80 -14.32 -4.31
C ASP A 25 16.80 -15.07 -5.67
N GLY A 26 16.27 -14.42 -6.71
CA GLY A 26 16.15 -14.96 -8.08
C GLY A 26 14.89 -15.80 -8.34
N ASN A 27 14.20 -16.26 -7.30
CA ASN A 27 13.00 -17.10 -7.43
C ASN A 27 11.75 -16.25 -7.55
N VAL A 28 10.86 -16.57 -8.49
CA VAL A 28 9.59 -15.88 -8.65
C VAL A 28 8.71 -16.12 -7.43
N ILE A 29 8.13 -15.04 -6.89
CA ILE A 29 7.13 -15.13 -5.83
C ILE A 29 5.83 -15.65 -6.44
N SER A 30 5.32 -16.77 -5.92
CA SER A 30 4.05 -17.35 -6.33
C SER A 30 2.88 -16.74 -5.55
N ASN A 31 1.70 -16.75 -6.16
CA ASN A 31 0.45 -16.45 -5.47
C ASN A 31 0.16 -17.55 -4.43
N PRO A 32 -0.10 -17.19 -3.16
CA PRO A 32 -0.24 -18.14 -2.06
C PRO A 32 -1.51 -18.99 -2.16
N LEU A 33 -2.50 -18.58 -2.95
CA LEU A 33 -3.78 -19.27 -3.10
C LEU A 33 -3.72 -20.44 -4.09
N ASN A 34 -2.86 -20.36 -5.12
CA ASN A 34 -2.86 -21.31 -6.24
C ASN A 34 -1.45 -21.72 -6.73
N GLY A 35 -0.38 -21.14 -6.18
CA GLY A 35 1.00 -21.51 -6.48
C GLY A 35 1.55 -21.01 -7.82
N VAL A 36 0.75 -20.37 -8.66
CA VAL A 36 1.21 -19.80 -9.95
C VAL A 36 2.00 -18.51 -9.72
N PRO A 37 2.86 -18.07 -10.66
CA PRO A 37 3.55 -16.79 -10.55
C PRO A 37 2.61 -15.64 -10.18
N MET A 38 2.98 -14.87 -9.16
CA MET A 38 2.22 -13.69 -8.77
C MET A 38 2.48 -12.57 -9.78
N ILE A 39 1.49 -12.32 -10.62
CA ILE A 39 1.43 -11.16 -11.52
C ILE A 39 0.49 -10.15 -10.86
N LEU A 40 1.02 -9.01 -10.47
CA LEU A 40 0.27 -8.00 -9.75
C LEU A 40 -0.08 -6.85 -10.69
N GLU A 41 -1.31 -6.81 -11.18
CA GLU A 41 -1.83 -5.72 -12.03
C GLU A 41 -1.88 -4.38 -11.27
N TYR A 42 -1.94 -3.28 -12.01
CA TYR A 42 -2.09 -1.94 -11.42
C TYR A 42 -3.34 -1.86 -10.52
N GLN A 43 -3.23 -1.15 -9.39
CA GLN A 43 -4.25 -1.04 -8.33
C GLN A 43 -4.55 -2.34 -7.58
N LYS A 44 -3.79 -3.41 -7.80
CA LYS A 44 -3.90 -4.67 -7.04
C LYS A 44 -2.85 -4.74 -5.94
N PHE A 45 -3.18 -5.52 -4.92
CA PHE A 45 -2.24 -5.94 -3.89
C PHE A 45 -2.31 -7.45 -3.69
N SER A 46 -1.22 -8.04 -3.21
CA SER A 46 -1.15 -9.46 -2.89
C SER A 46 -1.80 -9.77 -1.54
N GLY A 47 -2.17 -11.02 -1.32
CA GLY A 47 -2.29 -11.53 0.06
C GLY A 47 -0.93 -11.49 0.77
N ALA A 48 -0.96 -11.65 2.10
CA ALA A 48 0.21 -11.78 2.95
C ALA A 48 1.15 -12.90 2.47
N GLN A 49 2.41 -12.56 2.16
CA GLN A 49 3.47 -13.50 1.81
C GLN A 49 4.35 -13.80 3.02
N LEU A 50 4.65 -15.08 3.26
CA LEU A 50 5.64 -15.48 4.27
C LEU A 50 7.05 -15.41 3.67
N LEU A 51 7.89 -14.56 4.22
CA LEU A 51 9.26 -14.34 3.78
C LEU A 51 10.27 -14.86 4.80
N ARG A 52 11.34 -15.50 4.31
CA ARG A 52 12.43 -15.95 5.17
C ARG A 52 13.19 -14.75 5.74
N PRO A 53 13.44 -14.67 7.06
CA PRO A 53 14.21 -13.59 7.67
C PRO A 53 15.64 -13.45 7.13
N GLY A 54 16.21 -12.26 7.18
CA GLY A 54 17.56 -11.93 6.71
C GLY A 54 17.57 -10.97 5.52
N ASN A 55 18.75 -10.76 4.95
CA ASN A 55 18.90 -9.98 3.72
C ASN A 55 18.44 -10.81 2.51
N ARG A 56 17.57 -10.23 1.70
CA ARG A 56 16.94 -10.87 0.55
C ARG A 56 17.04 -9.97 -0.66
N LYS A 57 17.56 -10.47 -1.77
CA LYS A 57 17.58 -9.73 -3.03
C LYS A 57 16.17 -9.69 -3.59
N LEU A 58 15.60 -8.51 -3.76
CA LEU A 58 14.32 -8.31 -4.43
C LEU A 58 14.57 -7.75 -5.83
N THR A 59 14.00 -8.40 -6.83
CA THR A 59 13.93 -7.88 -8.19
C THR A 59 12.47 -7.78 -8.62
N ILE A 60 12.09 -6.64 -9.17
CA ILE A 60 10.74 -6.39 -9.69
C ILE A 60 10.86 -5.99 -11.16
N ALA A 61 10.01 -6.54 -12.00
CA ALA A 61 9.97 -6.23 -13.42
C ALA A 61 8.52 -6.20 -13.94
N SER A 62 8.25 -5.38 -14.94
CA SER A 62 7.01 -5.46 -15.71
C SER A 62 6.87 -6.85 -16.34
N TYR A 63 5.71 -7.46 -16.16
CA TYR A 63 5.37 -8.74 -16.76
C TYR A 63 5.35 -8.60 -18.29
N ASN A 64 5.87 -9.59 -19.03
CA ASN A 64 5.88 -9.60 -20.50
C ASN A 64 6.57 -8.40 -21.20
N ALA A 65 7.20 -7.47 -20.48
CA ALA A 65 8.16 -6.54 -21.06
C ALA A 65 9.50 -7.27 -21.25
N ASN A 66 10.52 -6.61 -21.82
CA ASN A 66 11.88 -7.15 -22.04
C ASN A 66 12.64 -7.61 -20.75
N GLN A 67 11.92 -7.80 -19.64
CA GLN A 67 12.34 -8.31 -18.33
C GLN A 67 13.50 -7.57 -17.68
N SER A 68 13.82 -6.36 -18.15
CA SER A 68 14.67 -5.44 -17.42
C SER A 68 14.06 -5.14 -16.05
N ALA A 69 14.87 -5.24 -15.01
CA ALA A 69 14.43 -4.92 -13.66
C ALA A 69 14.05 -3.43 -13.59
N LEU A 70 12.83 -3.16 -13.12
CA LEU A 70 12.42 -1.82 -12.68
C LEU A 70 13.04 -1.49 -11.33
N VAL A 71 13.17 -2.51 -10.50
CA VAL A 71 13.73 -2.42 -9.15
C VAL A 71 14.67 -3.61 -8.98
N ASP A 72 15.91 -3.32 -8.58
CA ASP A 72 16.86 -4.32 -8.09
C ASP A 72 17.43 -3.82 -6.76
N THR A 73 16.96 -4.39 -5.65
CA THR A 73 17.27 -3.92 -4.29
C THR A 73 17.47 -5.08 -3.32
N THR A 74 17.92 -4.77 -2.10
CA THR A 74 18.02 -5.73 -1.00
C THR A 74 17.09 -5.33 0.13
N LEU A 75 16.23 -6.26 0.55
CA LEU A 75 15.38 -6.11 1.73
C LEU A 75 16.04 -6.73 2.94
N THR A 76 15.83 -6.15 4.12
CA THR A 76 16.15 -6.79 5.40
C THR A 76 14.87 -7.22 6.08
N ILE A 77 14.57 -8.52 6.04
CA ILE A 77 13.36 -9.09 6.64
C ILE A 77 13.66 -9.51 8.09
N LYS A 78 12.97 -8.88 9.05
CA LYS A 78 13.06 -9.27 10.47
C LYS A 78 12.04 -10.38 10.79
N ILE A 79 12.38 -11.18 11.80
CA ILE A 79 11.48 -12.16 12.43
C ILE A 79 10.28 -11.42 13.02
N ASP A 80 9.09 -12.03 13.01
CA ASP A 80 7.86 -11.53 13.66
C ASP A 80 7.52 -10.08 13.26
N SER A 81 7.68 -9.75 11.99
CA SER A 81 7.44 -8.39 11.47
C SER A 81 6.56 -8.41 10.23
N GLY A 82 5.60 -7.49 10.18
CA GLY A 82 4.78 -7.20 9.00
C GLY A 82 5.38 -6.06 8.17
N TYR A 83 5.18 -6.12 6.85
CA TYR A 83 5.62 -5.11 5.90
C TYR A 83 4.59 -4.93 4.80
N THR A 84 4.49 -3.71 4.28
CA THR A 84 3.81 -3.43 3.02
C THR A 84 4.80 -2.77 2.08
N SER A 85 4.98 -3.34 0.89
CA SER A 85 5.81 -2.78 -0.16
C SER A 85 4.96 -2.15 -1.25
N PHE A 86 5.51 -1.09 -1.85
CA PHE A 86 4.86 -0.30 -2.87
C PHE A 86 5.80 -0.10 -4.04
N VAL A 87 5.27 -0.24 -5.25
CA VAL A 87 5.93 0.19 -6.49
C VAL A 87 5.06 1.29 -7.10
N TYR A 88 5.65 2.44 -7.42
CA TYR A 88 4.96 3.63 -7.96
C TYR A 88 5.97 4.52 -8.73
N GLY A 89 5.53 5.70 -9.18
CA GLY A 89 6.33 6.59 -10.04
C GLY A 89 6.07 6.37 -11.53
N THR A 90 7.07 6.63 -12.37
CA THR A 90 6.98 6.53 -13.85
C THR A 90 7.93 5.50 -14.43
N ALA A 91 7.76 5.15 -15.70
CA ALA A 91 8.68 4.28 -16.44
C ALA A 91 10.15 4.75 -16.38
N GLU A 92 10.39 6.06 -16.41
CA GLU A 92 11.73 6.67 -16.32
C GLU A 92 12.28 6.68 -14.90
N GLN A 93 11.41 6.78 -13.90
CA GLN A 93 11.77 6.86 -12.49
C GLN A 93 10.86 5.95 -11.64
N PRO A 94 11.03 4.61 -11.73
CA PRO A 94 10.29 3.69 -10.88
C PRO A 94 10.79 3.82 -9.44
N ILE A 95 9.85 3.87 -8.50
CA ILE A 95 10.14 3.99 -7.07
C ILE A 95 9.65 2.73 -6.37
N PHE A 96 10.53 2.16 -5.56
CA PHE A 96 10.19 1.15 -4.56
C PHE A 96 10.25 1.76 -3.18
N ALA A 97 9.23 1.51 -2.36
CA ALA A 97 9.25 1.86 -0.96
C ALA A 97 8.64 0.75 -0.12
N MET A 98 9.00 0.71 1.16
CA MET A 98 8.51 -0.30 2.09
C MET A 98 8.23 0.34 3.44
N ALA A 99 7.04 0.08 3.96
CA ALA A 99 6.64 0.44 5.31
C ALA A 99 6.72 -0.78 6.22
N GLN A 100 7.15 -0.60 7.46
CA GLN A 100 6.97 -1.61 8.50
C GLN A 100 5.57 -1.45 9.12
N ASP A 101 4.84 -2.56 9.18
CA ASP A 101 3.48 -2.57 9.71
C ASP A 101 3.53 -2.82 11.21
N LYS A 102 3.16 -1.79 11.99
CA LYS A 102 3.10 -1.83 13.45
C LYS A 102 1.69 -1.61 13.91
N VAL A 103 1.25 -2.45 14.84
CA VAL A 103 -0.05 -2.29 15.50
C VAL A 103 -0.08 -0.99 16.30
N VAL A 104 -1.27 -0.40 16.42
CA VAL A 104 -1.51 0.72 17.33
C VAL A 104 -1.80 0.13 18.71
N GLU A 105 -1.03 0.54 19.71
CA GLU A 105 -1.26 0.10 21.09
C GLU A 105 -2.61 0.62 21.60
N ASN A 106 -3.38 -0.23 22.28
CA ASN A 106 -4.66 0.11 22.89
C ASN A 106 -5.73 0.63 21.90
N LEU A 107 -5.70 0.19 20.64
CA LEU A 107 -6.72 0.51 19.64
C LEU A 107 -8.12 0.06 20.14
N GLY A 108 -9.11 0.95 20.09
CA GLY A 108 -10.45 0.70 20.58
C GLY A 108 -11.23 -0.33 19.76
N GLU A 109 -12.25 -0.95 20.36
CA GLU A 109 -13.01 -2.01 19.69
C GLU A 109 -13.84 -1.55 18.47
N ASN A 110 -14.21 -0.27 18.47
CA ASN A 110 -14.88 0.42 17.38
C ASN A 110 -13.90 1.25 16.54
N GLU A 111 -12.60 0.97 16.63
CA GLU A 111 -11.56 1.66 15.88
C GLU A 111 -10.81 0.68 14.97
N SER A 112 -10.28 1.25 13.89
CA SER A 112 -9.37 0.63 12.94
C SER A 112 -8.10 1.48 12.84
N GLY A 113 -6.98 0.85 12.51
CA GLY A 113 -5.75 1.58 12.23
C GLY A 113 -5.75 2.05 10.76
N ILE A 114 -5.44 3.30 10.50
CA ILE A 114 -5.32 3.83 9.14
C ILE A 114 -3.99 4.55 8.94
N ARG A 115 -3.46 4.51 7.73
CA ARG A 115 -2.38 5.39 7.28
C ARG A 115 -2.67 5.84 5.86
N PHE A 116 -2.10 6.97 5.46
CA PHE A 116 -2.27 7.50 4.11
C PHE A 116 -0.93 7.76 3.45
N MET A 117 -0.84 7.40 2.17
CA MET A 117 0.35 7.56 1.34
C MET A 117 -0.03 8.23 0.01
N ASN A 118 0.66 9.28 -0.38
CA ASN A 118 0.48 9.88 -1.71
C ASN A 118 1.49 9.28 -2.70
N MET A 119 1.06 8.34 -3.54
CA MET A 119 1.89 7.66 -4.54
C MET A 119 1.58 8.10 -5.96
N ALA A 120 0.76 9.14 -6.13
CA ALA A 120 0.33 9.62 -7.43
C ALA A 120 1.42 10.44 -8.12
N ASP A 121 1.34 10.43 -9.44
CA ASP A 121 2.18 11.21 -10.33
C ASP A 121 1.39 12.41 -10.91
N GLY A 122 2.11 13.50 -11.18
CA GLY A 122 1.53 14.73 -11.73
C GLY A 122 0.68 15.55 -10.75
N VAL A 123 0.80 15.32 -9.43
CA VAL A 123 0.10 16.09 -8.40
C VAL A 123 1.05 16.75 -7.41
N GLY A 124 0.59 17.78 -6.71
CA GLY A 124 1.32 18.38 -5.59
C GLY A 124 1.11 17.61 -4.29
N ALA A 125 1.31 18.30 -3.16
CA ALA A 125 0.85 17.80 -1.87
C ALA A 125 -0.69 17.73 -1.85
N VAL A 126 -1.22 16.70 -1.20
CA VAL A 126 -2.65 16.42 -1.16
C VAL A 126 -3.18 16.25 0.26
N ASN A 127 -4.49 16.33 0.41
CA ASN A 127 -5.20 16.08 1.66
C ASN A 127 -6.10 14.84 1.49
N LEU A 128 -6.21 14.01 2.52
CA LEU A 128 -7.23 12.96 2.60
C LEU A 128 -8.35 13.43 3.53
N LEU A 129 -9.59 13.39 3.06
CA LEU A 129 -10.78 13.80 3.79
C LEU A 129 -11.81 12.68 3.83
N ILE A 130 -12.64 12.72 4.87
CA ILE A 130 -13.90 11.98 4.95
C ILE A 130 -15.02 12.95 4.59
N GLU A 131 -15.92 12.54 3.70
CA GLU A 131 -17.08 13.36 3.33
C GLU A 131 -17.94 13.68 4.57
N GLY A 132 -18.22 14.97 4.77
CA GLY A 132 -19.01 15.46 5.90
C GLY A 132 -18.18 15.85 7.13
N GLU A 133 -16.85 15.62 7.11
CA GLU A 133 -15.93 16.15 8.11
C GLU A 133 -15.30 17.47 7.63
N ASP A 134 -15.13 18.42 8.54
CA ASP A 134 -14.61 19.76 8.23
C ASP A 134 -13.07 19.76 8.06
N GLU A 135 -12.38 18.91 8.82
CA GLU A 135 -10.92 18.83 8.84
C GLU A 135 -10.40 17.62 8.06
N PRO A 136 -9.29 17.74 7.31
CA PRO A 136 -8.68 16.59 6.67
C PRO A 136 -8.11 15.61 7.68
N LEU A 137 -8.37 14.32 7.44
CA LEU A 137 -7.76 13.21 8.16
C LEU A 137 -6.23 13.19 8.01
N TYR A 138 -5.75 13.59 6.83
CA TYR A 138 -4.35 13.86 6.58
C TYR A 138 -4.21 15.12 5.73
N SER A 139 -3.30 16.01 6.13
CA SER A 139 -3.08 17.30 5.45
C SER A 139 -1.69 17.41 4.84
N ASN A 140 -1.58 18.13 3.73
CA ASN A 140 -0.33 18.51 3.07
C ASN A 140 0.64 17.33 2.85
N ARG A 141 0.12 16.19 2.40
CA ARG A 141 0.91 14.97 2.17
C ARG A 141 1.64 15.07 0.84
N PRO A 142 2.98 15.23 0.82
CA PRO A 142 3.74 15.29 -0.42
C PRO A 142 3.71 13.93 -1.13
N ILE A 143 4.07 13.89 -2.41
CA ILE A 143 4.35 12.62 -3.08
C ILE A 143 5.42 11.88 -2.28
N GLU A 144 5.15 10.61 -2.01
CA GLU A 144 6.02 9.78 -1.22
C GLU A 144 7.36 9.51 -1.93
N THR A 145 8.37 9.31 -1.11
CA THR A 145 9.70 8.83 -1.46
C THR A 145 9.97 7.56 -0.66
N GLY A 146 11.07 6.85 -0.96
CA GLY A 146 11.49 5.71 -0.13
C GLY A 146 11.63 6.06 1.36
N SER A 147 12.13 7.26 1.68
CA SER A 147 12.30 7.73 3.05
C SER A 147 10.99 8.19 3.70
N SER A 148 10.17 8.96 2.99
CA SER A 148 8.94 9.49 3.58
C SER A 148 7.90 8.39 3.84
N VAL A 149 7.89 7.28 3.07
CA VAL A 149 7.07 6.10 3.42
C VAL A 149 7.45 5.55 4.80
N VAL A 150 8.73 5.58 5.19
CA VAL A 150 9.18 5.15 6.52
C VAL A 150 8.74 6.16 7.58
N GLU A 151 8.79 7.45 7.30
CA GLU A 151 8.32 8.51 8.20
C GLU A 151 6.80 8.45 8.40
N HIS A 152 6.04 8.06 7.37
CA HIS A 152 4.58 7.99 7.36
C HIS A 152 4.02 6.58 7.59
N GLN A 153 4.86 5.60 7.95
CA GLN A 153 4.43 4.19 8.08
C GLN A 153 3.46 3.91 9.23
N ALA A 154 3.44 4.78 10.25
CA ALA A 154 2.65 4.59 11.46
C ALA A 154 1.15 4.68 11.16
N PHE A 155 0.39 3.71 11.67
CA PHE A 155 -1.07 3.78 11.66
C PHE A 155 -1.56 4.71 12.77
N GLN A 156 -2.70 5.35 12.53
CA GLN A 156 -3.44 6.18 13.46
C GLN A 156 -4.81 5.56 13.69
N ALA A 157 -5.37 5.71 14.89
CA ALA A 157 -6.71 5.25 15.19
C ALA A 157 -7.74 6.07 14.41
N GLN A 158 -8.73 5.38 13.83
CA GLN A 158 -9.89 5.97 13.19
C GLN A 158 -11.12 5.17 13.57
N THR A 159 -12.22 5.85 13.87
CA THR A 159 -13.52 5.22 14.10
C THR A 159 -13.85 4.29 12.92
N SER A 160 -14.28 3.08 13.22
CA SER A 160 -14.72 2.11 12.22
C SER A 160 -16.11 2.49 11.71
N GLY A 161 -16.34 2.34 10.41
CA GLY A 161 -17.56 2.77 9.76
C GLY A 161 -17.48 2.68 8.24
N THR A 162 -18.54 3.11 7.56
CA THR A 162 -18.54 3.25 6.11
C THR A 162 -18.37 4.72 5.73
N TYR A 163 -17.36 5.01 4.92
CA TYR A 163 -16.95 6.37 4.59
C TYR A 163 -16.91 6.59 3.08
N THR A 164 -17.19 7.81 2.66
CA THR A 164 -16.77 8.32 1.36
C THR A 164 -15.45 9.07 1.57
N LEU A 165 -14.37 8.57 0.97
CA LEU A 165 -13.05 9.18 1.04
C LEU A 165 -12.86 10.13 -0.14
N LYS A 166 -12.29 11.31 0.11
CA LYS A 166 -11.93 12.28 -0.93
C LYS A 166 -10.47 12.66 -0.78
N VAL A 167 -9.78 12.79 -1.91
CA VAL A 167 -8.45 13.40 -1.93
C VAL A 167 -8.54 14.73 -2.67
N THR A 168 -8.00 15.79 -2.05
CA THR A 168 -7.99 17.14 -2.62
C THR A 168 -6.58 17.69 -2.76
N ASP A 169 -6.42 18.67 -3.66
CA ASP A 169 -5.24 19.51 -3.70
C ASP A 169 -5.28 20.60 -2.59
N ALA A 170 -4.23 21.40 -2.51
CA ALA A 170 -4.12 22.51 -1.55
C ALA A 170 -5.17 23.63 -1.77
N SER A 171 -5.80 23.70 -2.94
CA SER A 171 -6.87 24.66 -3.24
C SER A 171 -8.26 24.11 -2.92
N GLY A 172 -8.36 22.86 -2.46
CA GLY A 172 -9.62 22.19 -2.16
C GLY A 172 -10.29 21.52 -3.36
N ASN A 173 -9.64 21.47 -4.53
CA ASN A 173 -10.21 20.77 -5.68
C ASN A 173 -10.13 19.26 -5.45
N VAL A 174 -11.24 18.56 -5.72
CA VAL A 174 -11.29 17.10 -5.58
C VAL A 174 -10.53 16.45 -6.74
N LEU A 175 -9.53 15.64 -6.39
CA LEU A 175 -8.69 14.89 -7.34
C LEU A 175 -9.21 13.46 -7.54
N ALA A 176 -9.72 12.83 -6.48
CA ALA A 176 -10.30 11.50 -6.53
C ALA A 176 -11.31 11.30 -5.40
N THR A 177 -12.30 10.43 -5.65
CA THR A 177 -13.33 10.05 -4.68
C THR A 177 -13.45 8.52 -4.62
N ARG A 178 -13.60 7.98 -3.42
CA ARG A 178 -13.89 6.56 -3.18
C ARG A 178 -15.07 6.43 -2.25
N GLU A 179 -16.21 6.08 -2.83
CA GLU A 179 -17.47 5.98 -2.11
C GLU A 179 -17.57 4.68 -1.30
N ARG A 180 -18.30 4.75 -0.20
CA ARG A 180 -18.79 3.60 0.58
C ARG A 180 -17.70 2.59 0.98
N ARG A 181 -16.53 3.08 1.38
CA ARG A 181 -15.47 2.22 1.91
C ARG A 181 -15.73 1.90 3.37
N GLU A 182 -15.89 0.61 3.67
CA GLU A 182 -15.96 0.11 5.05
C GLU A 182 -14.56 -0.01 5.68
N LEU A 183 -14.41 0.59 6.85
CA LEU A 183 -13.35 0.34 7.82
C LEU A 183 -13.93 -0.51 8.95
N LYS A 184 -13.51 -1.77 9.04
CA LYS A 184 -14.11 -2.78 9.91
C LYS A 184 -13.80 -2.49 11.37
N LYS A 185 -14.74 -2.86 12.23
CA LYS A 185 -14.55 -2.94 13.68
C LYS A 185 -13.65 -4.11 14.02
N SER A 186 -13.18 -4.15 15.26
CA SER A 186 -12.46 -5.33 15.74
C SER A 186 -13.35 -6.58 15.74
N GLU A 187 -12.76 -7.72 15.40
CA GLU A 187 -13.41 -9.02 15.40
C GLU A 187 -12.89 -9.85 16.59
N LEU A 188 -13.78 -10.58 17.27
CA LEU A 188 -13.41 -11.57 18.28
C LEU A 188 -13.34 -12.96 17.63
N ILE A 189 -12.14 -13.52 17.55
CA ILE A 189 -11.88 -14.85 17.01
C ILE A 189 -11.23 -15.67 18.12
N SER A 190 -11.92 -16.73 18.56
CA SER A 190 -11.43 -17.65 19.60
C SER A 190 -11.03 -16.94 20.91
N GLY A 191 -11.76 -15.89 21.29
CA GLY A 191 -11.49 -15.11 22.51
C GLY A 191 -10.37 -14.07 22.37
N GLN A 192 -9.73 -13.97 21.20
CA GLN A 192 -8.74 -12.95 20.90
C GLN A 192 -9.34 -11.88 19.99
N ARG A 193 -9.05 -10.61 20.29
CA ARG A 193 -9.50 -9.46 19.52
C ARG A 193 -8.50 -9.13 18.41
N TYR A 194 -9.01 -8.99 17.19
CA TYR A 194 -8.24 -8.65 16.00
C TYR A 194 -8.77 -7.33 15.44
N HIS A 195 -7.89 -6.35 15.27
CA HIS A 195 -8.23 -5.07 14.65
C HIS A 195 -7.86 -5.11 13.18
N SER A 196 -8.64 -4.41 12.35
CA SER A 196 -8.28 -4.20 10.95
C SER A 196 -7.42 -2.95 10.79
N TYR A 197 -6.44 -3.03 9.91
CA TYR A 197 -5.55 -1.93 9.58
C TYR A 197 -5.66 -1.64 8.08
N TYR A 198 -5.54 -0.37 7.69
CA TYR A 198 -5.73 0.05 6.31
C TYR A 198 -4.62 1.00 5.85
N THR A 199 -3.94 0.64 4.76
CA THR A 199 -3.22 1.64 3.97
C THR A 199 -4.19 2.22 2.97
N ILE A 200 -4.47 3.52 3.07
CA ILE A 200 -5.15 4.30 2.06
C ILE A 200 -4.06 4.96 1.20
N MET A 201 -4.23 5.01 -0.11
CA MET A 201 -3.24 5.61 -0.99
C MET A 201 -3.88 6.34 -2.16
N LEU A 202 -3.38 7.52 -2.49
CA LEU A 202 -3.63 8.12 -3.82
C LEU A 202 -2.61 7.52 -4.79
N THR A 203 -3.05 7.00 -5.92
CA THR A 203 -2.19 6.42 -6.97
C THR A 203 -2.69 6.81 -8.36
N GLY A 204 -1.87 6.64 -9.39
CA GLY A 204 -2.20 6.95 -10.78
C GLY A 204 -1.61 8.27 -11.22
N LYS A 205 -1.99 8.71 -12.42
CA LYS A 205 -1.46 9.91 -13.07
C LYS A 205 -2.55 10.95 -13.26
N ALA A 206 -2.24 12.20 -12.93
CA ALA A 206 -3.14 13.32 -13.21
C ALA A 206 -3.32 13.48 -14.73
N GLY A 207 -4.58 13.49 -15.20
CA GLY A 207 -4.92 13.69 -16.61
C GLY A 207 -4.72 12.48 -17.52
N ASP A 208 -4.33 11.31 -16.99
CA ASP A 208 -4.21 10.08 -17.78
C ASP A 208 -5.54 9.31 -17.81
N GLU A 209 -5.99 8.92 -19.00
CA GLU A 209 -7.28 8.24 -19.18
C GLU A 209 -7.23 6.74 -18.83
N ASN A 210 -6.06 6.11 -18.93
CA ASN A 210 -5.91 4.67 -18.72
C ASN A 210 -5.62 4.34 -17.24
N THR A 211 -4.91 5.24 -16.57
CA THR A 211 -4.46 5.11 -15.19
C THR A 211 -4.73 6.39 -14.39
N PRO A 212 -5.99 6.87 -14.36
CA PRO A 212 -6.34 8.10 -13.68
C PRO A 212 -6.07 8.00 -12.18
N LEU A 213 -6.08 9.16 -11.52
CA LEU A 213 -6.00 9.26 -10.07
C LEU A 213 -7.08 8.41 -9.40
N TYR A 214 -6.66 7.59 -8.44
CA TYR A 214 -7.50 6.62 -7.75
C TYR A 214 -7.11 6.50 -6.28
N ILE A 215 -8.10 6.33 -5.41
CA ILE A 215 -7.87 6.03 -3.98
C ILE A 215 -7.90 4.52 -3.79
N GLY A 216 -6.71 3.93 -3.65
CA GLY A 216 -6.52 2.53 -3.29
C GLY A 216 -6.63 2.30 -1.78
N VAL A 217 -7.12 1.13 -1.39
CA VAL A 217 -7.22 0.73 0.02
C VAL A 217 -6.78 -0.72 0.18
N VAL A 218 -5.73 -0.92 0.97
CA VAL A 218 -5.18 -2.24 1.33
C VAL A 218 -5.58 -2.54 2.77
N GLU A 219 -6.28 -3.65 3.00
CA GLU A 219 -6.61 -4.16 4.34
C GLU A 219 -5.50 -5.11 4.80
N HIS A 220 -4.96 -4.84 5.98
CA HIS A 220 -3.98 -5.69 6.68
C HIS A 220 -4.68 -6.37 7.86
N ARG A 221 -4.32 -7.62 8.11
CA ARG A 221 -4.86 -8.46 9.19
C ARG A 221 -3.73 -9.11 9.97
#